data_AF-A0A0B6TFI2-F1
#
_entry.id   AF-A0A0B6TFI2-F1
#
_cell.length_a   1.000
_cell.length_b   1.000
_cell.length_c   1.000
_cell.angle_alpha   90.00
_cell.angle_beta   90.00
_cell.angle_gamma   90.00
#
_symmetry.space_group_name_H-M   'P 1'
#
loop_
_entity.id
_entity.type
_entity.pdbx_description
1 polymer ?
#
loop_
_entity_poly.entity_id
_entity_poly.type
_entity_poly.pdbx_seq_one_letter_code
_entity_poly.pdbx_strand_id
1 'polypeptide(L)'
;MKLRRFFPLGFVLALALAGCTPDVLDAPSPVSETPEVTLGRAPSSALPATTEISTTPVSTRRPPPQQPSQPPAECGSPHLDLMSTPLGAWLGSQIIPTDQPGTSYYFSVADNQFDPCVELSWVTLSGTNGNAGQDDGNGSRFVHAVVFFAGEELITEPAPRQFNGTAAVERIDARSITVTHRDTDERGTETAPITYTLAEGQLLGEGQLPPDRRDNVRLDLTRAGPPAEGAPRPYGNANYRPWDEERPMGRQYSLMMGEEKITCDFALFNGVQLVCYSETSTPWPRTREIPEEKGTSANIARLNFQDPWEIRTSTGTFPAPGSDFEMLPGGSVTRIGDIFIDTRSEVVKIHDVNRAYLLGEGVAEPVEVPTFQLDTSRHPQDLLRWEG
;
A
#
# COMPACT_ATOMS: atom_id res chain seq x y z
N MET A 1 68.77 -6.89 8.63
CA MET A 1 69.51 -6.01 9.55
C MET A 1 68.49 -5.26 10.41
N LYS A 2 68.48 -5.56 11.72
CA LYS A 2 67.84 -4.89 12.88
C LYS A 2 66.38 -4.38 12.74
N LEU A 3 65.37 -5.13 13.20
CA LEU A 3 64.75 -5.12 14.56
C LEU A 3 64.23 -3.74 15.05
N ARG A 4 62.91 -3.67 15.31
CA ARG A 4 62.38 -3.52 16.68
C ARG A 4 60.91 -3.96 16.78
N ARG A 5 60.66 -4.81 17.77
CA ARG A 5 59.36 -5.29 18.29
C ARG A 5 58.74 -4.24 19.20
N PHE A 6 57.41 -4.20 19.31
CA PHE A 6 56.66 -4.00 20.56
C PHE A 6 55.20 -4.50 20.40
N PHE A 7 54.88 -5.63 21.05
CA PHE A 7 53.58 -5.92 21.71
C PHE A 7 53.73 -5.43 23.17
N PRO A 8 52.68 -5.15 23.99
CA PRO A 8 51.41 -5.87 24.21
C PRO A 8 50.18 -4.91 24.32
N LEU A 9 48.90 -5.28 24.43
CA LEU A 9 48.10 -5.90 25.51
C LEU A 9 46.69 -6.05 24.86
N GLY A 10 45.92 -7.13 24.98
CA GLY A 10 45.45 -7.71 26.24
C GLY A 10 44.28 -6.88 26.81
N PHE A 11 43.10 -6.87 26.18
CA PHE A 11 41.87 -6.36 26.80
C PHE A 11 40.83 -7.47 26.93
N VAL A 12 40.70 -7.93 28.16
CA VAL A 12 39.66 -8.82 28.68
C VAL A 12 38.39 -7.98 28.83
N LEU A 13 37.32 -8.31 28.10
CA LEU A 13 36.00 -7.73 28.37
C LEU A 13 35.32 -8.61 29.43
N ALA A 14 35.15 -8.04 30.62
CA ALA A 14 34.48 -8.67 31.74
C ALA A 14 32.96 -8.72 31.50
N LEU A 15 32.39 -9.93 31.62
CA LEU A 15 30.95 -10.14 31.80
C LEU A 15 30.53 -9.53 33.15
N ALA A 16 29.67 -8.53 33.13
CA ALA A 16 28.91 -8.10 34.30
C ALA A 16 27.59 -8.88 34.34
N LEU A 17 27.53 -9.88 35.22
CA LEU A 17 26.31 -10.53 35.68
C LEU A 17 25.57 -9.56 36.60
N ALA A 18 24.48 -8.98 36.15
CA ALA A 18 23.48 -8.37 37.02
C ALA A 18 22.38 -9.40 37.28
N GLY A 19 22.38 -9.97 38.48
CA GLY A 19 21.28 -10.80 38.97
C GLY A 19 20.20 -9.93 39.61
N CYS A 20 18.96 -10.16 39.22
CA CYS A 20 17.78 -9.80 40.00
C CYS A 20 16.91 -11.04 40.15
N THR A 21 16.80 -11.52 41.38
CA THR A 21 15.75 -12.45 41.82
C THR A 21 14.43 -11.70 42.03
N PRO A 22 13.29 -12.41 41.99
CA PRO A 22 11.97 -11.80 41.89
C PRO A 22 11.35 -11.51 43.26
N ASP A 23 10.28 -10.70 43.22
CA ASP A 23 8.93 -11.07 43.66
C ASP A 23 8.22 -10.03 44.55
N VAL A 24 6.90 -9.98 44.34
CA VAL A 24 5.84 -9.33 45.13
C VAL A 24 5.68 -7.81 44.98
N LEU A 25 4.62 -7.41 44.26
CA LEU A 25 3.66 -6.38 44.70
C LEU A 25 2.35 -6.44 43.89
N ASP A 26 1.32 -6.86 44.61
CA ASP A 26 -0.13 -6.68 44.50
C ASP A 26 -0.79 -6.12 43.21
N ALA A 27 -1.75 -6.91 42.73
CA ALA A 27 -2.86 -6.47 41.90
C ALA A 27 -4.00 -5.88 42.75
N PRO A 28 -4.75 -4.89 42.24
CA PRO A 28 -6.12 -4.67 42.66
C PRO A 28 -7.12 -5.00 41.53
N SER A 29 -8.11 -5.81 41.88
CA SER A 29 -9.30 -6.15 41.09
C SER A 29 -10.13 -4.91 40.71
N PRO A 30 -10.80 -4.89 39.53
CA PRO A 30 -11.86 -3.94 39.25
C PRO A 30 -13.19 -4.39 39.83
N VAL A 31 -13.86 -3.45 40.52
CA VAL A 31 -15.20 -3.55 41.10
C VAL A 31 -16.26 -3.27 40.03
N SER A 32 -17.29 -4.10 40.02
CA SER A 32 -18.55 -3.93 39.30
C SER A 32 -19.24 -2.61 39.62
N GLU A 33 -19.75 -1.90 38.61
CA GLU A 33 -20.95 -1.08 38.74
C GLU A 33 -21.61 -0.86 37.37
N THR A 34 -22.79 -1.44 37.22
CA THR A 34 -23.77 -1.24 36.15
C THR A 34 -24.47 0.11 36.33
N PRO A 35 -24.85 0.78 35.23
CA PRO A 35 -26.10 1.54 35.23
C PRO A 35 -27.06 1.00 34.18
N GLU A 36 -28.23 0.63 34.70
CA GLU A 36 -29.49 0.35 34.04
C GLU A 36 -30.09 1.64 33.46
N VAL A 37 -30.36 1.71 32.15
CA VAL A 37 -31.31 2.67 31.57
C VAL A 37 -32.09 2.03 30.41
N THR A 38 -33.24 1.48 30.77
CA THR A 38 -34.58 1.71 30.22
C THR A 38 -34.77 1.86 28.70
N LEU A 39 -35.37 0.82 28.10
CA LEU A 39 -36.04 0.84 26.80
C LEU A 39 -37.23 1.83 26.79
N GLY A 40 -37.12 2.90 26.01
CA GLY A 40 -38.15 3.90 25.76
C GLY A 40 -38.94 3.62 24.47
N ARG A 41 -40.15 3.14 24.66
CA ARG A 41 -41.24 2.85 23.70
C ARG A 41 -41.62 4.05 22.80
N ALA A 42 -41.72 3.80 21.49
CA ALA A 42 -42.29 4.72 20.51
C ALA A 42 -43.82 4.85 20.66
N PRO A 43 -44.40 6.05 20.47
CA PRO A 43 -45.80 6.20 20.12
C PRO A 43 -46.00 6.60 18.66
N SER A 44 -46.79 5.78 17.98
CA SER A 44 -47.52 6.11 16.76
C SER A 44 -48.61 7.13 17.08
N SER A 45 -48.79 8.15 16.24
CA SER A 45 -50.05 8.91 16.22
C SER A 45 -50.40 9.47 14.85
N ALA A 46 -51.67 9.25 14.54
CA ALA A 46 -52.47 9.49 13.35
C ALA A 46 -52.48 10.93 12.77
N LEU A 47 -52.79 10.99 11.47
CA LEU A 47 -53.34 12.15 10.76
C LEU A 47 -54.66 12.65 11.36
N PRO A 48 -54.98 13.94 11.16
CA PRO A 48 -56.34 14.30 10.76
C PRO A 48 -56.40 15.19 9.51
N ALA A 49 -57.58 15.15 8.89
CA ALA A 49 -57.95 15.78 7.63
C ALA A 49 -58.44 17.23 7.77
N THR A 50 -58.16 18.00 6.71
CA THR A 50 -58.89 19.09 6.04
C THR A 50 -59.64 20.17 6.83
N THR A 51 -59.30 21.44 6.59
CA THR A 51 -60.27 22.54 6.44
C THR A 51 -59.76 23.54 5.40
N GLU A 52 -60.59 23.77 4.37
CA GLU A 52 -60.38 24.74 3.29
C GLU A 52 -60.65 26.17 3.78
N ILE A 53 -59.75 27.11 3.49
CA ILE A 53 -60.08 28.53 3.37
C ILE A 53 -59.47 29.06 2.09
N SER A 54 -60.35 29.61 1.26
CA SER A 54 -60.11 30.13 -0.08
C SER A 54 -59.73 31.61 -0.02
N THR A 55 -58.54 31.97 -0.50
CA THR A 55 -58.19 33.32 -0.99
C THR A 55 -57.19 33.21 -2.15
N THR A 56 -57.50 33.82 -3.29
CA THR A 56 -56.66 33.98 -4.48
C THR A 56 -56.28 35.47 -4.63
N PRO A 57 -55.29 35.86 -5.45
CA PRO A 57 -53.89 35.43 -5.46
C PRO A 57 -52.94 36.66 -5.39
N VAL A 58 -51.77 36.54 -4.73
CA VAL A 58 -50.65 37.46 -4.95
C VAL A 58 -49.56 36.71 -5.69
N SER A 59 -49.29 37.15 -6.91
CA SER A 59 -48.31 36.57 -7.83
C SER A 59 -46.89 36.86 -7.35
N THR A 60 -46.31 35.93 -6.57
CA THR A 60 -44.86 35.78 -6.44
C THR A 60 -44.42 34.58 -7.26
N ARG A 61 -43.66 34.84 -8.32
CA ARG A 61 -43.10 33.85 -9.24
C ARG A 61 -42.13 32.96 -8.46
N ARG A 62 -42.58 31.77 -8.07
CA ARG A 62 -41.76 30.70 -7.49
C ARG A 62 -40.81 30.16 -8.58
N PRO A 63 -39.51 29.95 -8.31
CA PRO A 63 -38.64 29.21 -9.23
C PRO A 63 -39.25 27.83 -9.49
N PRO A 64 -39.13 27.28 -10.70
CA PRO A 64 -39.61 25.94 -10.98
C PRO A 64 -38.97 24.95 -10.00
N PRO A 65 -39.72 23.93 -9.53
CA PRO A 65 -39.15 22.88 -8.69
C PRO A 65 -37.97 22.25 -9.42
N GLN A 66 -36.81 22.25 -8.77
CA GLN A 66 -35.64 21.52 -9.25
C GLN A 66 -36.05 20.07 -9.44
N GLN A 67 -35.93 19.63 -10.70
CA GLN A 67 -36.10 18.25 -11.10
C GLN A 67 -35.17 17.39 -10.22
N PRO A 68 -35.63 16.21 -9.74
CA PRO A 68 -34.77 15.32 -8.98
C PRO A 68 -33.48 15.12 -9.77
N SER A 69 -32.35 15.41 -9.12
CA SER A 69 -31.01 15.09 -9.62
C SER A 69 -31.06 13.68 -10.23
N GLN A 70 -30.59 13.56 -11.48
CA GLN A 70 -30.44 12.28 -12.13
C GLN A 70 -29.79 11.30 -11.14
N PRO A 71 -30.24 10.02 -11.08
CA PRO A 71 -29.53 9.02 -10.30
C PRO A 71 -28.06 9.05 -10.72
N PRO A 72 -27.11 8.92 -9.77
CA PRO A 72 -25.69 9.00 -10.08
C PRO A 72 -25.39 8.11 -11.28
N ALA A 73 -24.69 8.66 -12.27
CA ALA A 73 -24.25 7.90 -13.42
C ALA A 73 -23.57 6.62 -12.89
N GLU A 74 -24.04 5.46 -13.34
CA GLU A 74 -23.37 4.20 -13.01
C GLU A 74 -21.91 4.33 -13.47
N CYS A 75 -21.00 4.20 -12.51
CA CYS A 75 -19.57 4.32 -12.76
C CYS A 75 -19.14 3.23 -13.74
N GLY A 76 -18.55 3.61 -14.87
CA GLY A 76 -18.17 2.67 -15.93
C GLY A 76 -17.02 1.73 -15.54
N SER A 77 -16.15 2.17 -14.62
CA SER A 77 -14.92 1.45 -14.28
C SER A 77 -14.66 1.38 -12.76
N PRO A 78 -15.57 0.83 -11.94
CA PRO A 78 -15.43 0.85 -10.47
C PRO A 78 -14.21 0.08 -9.96
N HIS A 79 -13.68 -0.86 -10.75
CA HIS A 79 -12.49 -1.65 -10.42
C HIS A 79 -11.23 -1.17 -11.17
N LEU A 80 -11.22 0.06 -11.70
CA LEU A 80 -10.02 0.60 -12.34
C LEU A 80 -8.88 0.67 -11.33
N ASP A 81 -7.79 -0.04 -11.61
CA ASP A 81 -6.57 -0.02 -10.79
C ASP A 81 -5.79 1.27 -11.04
N LEU A 82 -5.22 1.86 -9.99
CA LEU A 82 -4.41 3.08 -10.10
C LEU A 82 -3.24 2.93 -11.10
N MET A 83 -2.63 1.74 -11.23
CA MET A 83 -1.61 1.44 -12.25
C MET A 83 -2.14 1.53 -13.68
N SER A 84 -3.44 1.36 -13.88
CA SER A 84 -4.09 1.45 -15.20
C SER A 84 -4.51 2.89 -15.54
N THR A 85 -4.24 3.87 -14.68
CA THR A 85 -4.51 5.31 -14.93
C THR A 85 -3.31 5.99 -15.62
N PRO A 86 -3.44 7.25 -16.07
CA PRO A 86 -2.28 8.00 -16.58
C PRO A 86 -1.11 8.11 -15.60
N LEU A 87 -1.36 8.11 -14.28
CA LEU A 87 -0.30 8.12 -13.26
C LEU A 87 0.56 6.84 -13.30
N GLY A 88 0.03 5.75 -13.86
CA GLY A 88 0.72 4.47 -14.04
C GLY A 88 2.04 4.57 -14.80
N ALA A 89 2.22 5.59 -15.65
CA ALA A 89 3.46 5.83 -16.36
C ALA A 89 4.68 6.06 -15.44
N TRP A 90 4.45 6.46 -14.19
CA TRP A 90 5.51 6.66 -13.18
C TRP A 90 5.43 5.69 -12.00
N LEU A 91 4.29 5.03 -11.78
CA LEU A 91 4.12 4.06 -10.67
C LEU A 91 5.04 2.84 -10.82
N GLY A 92 5.37 2.45 -12.05
CA GLY A 92 6.21 1.29 -12.32
C GLY A 92 7.66 1.50 -11.85
N SER A 93 8.27 2.63 -12.18
CA SER A 93 9.64 2.96 -11.79
C SER A 93 9.72 3.66 -10.43
N GLN A 94 8.59 4.13 -9.90
CA GLN A 94 8.52 4.87 -8.64
C GLN A 94 9.37 6.16 -8.64
N ILE A 95 9.55 6.75 -9.83
CA ILE A 95 10.37 7.94 -10.06
C ILE A 95 9.60 8.92 -10.96
N ILE A 96 9.42 10.16 -10.50
CA ILE A 96 8.82 11.26 -11.27
C ILE A 96 9.84 12.40 -11.40
N PRO A 97 10.14 12.90 -12.61
CA PRO A 97 10.96 14.11 -12.76
C PRO A 97 10.35 15.31 -12.03
N THR A 98 11.16 16.29 -11.65
CA THR A 98 10.64 17.54 -11.07
C THR A 98 10.90 18.73 -11.97
N ASP A 99 10.25 19.86 -11.70
CA ASP A 99 10.49 21.13 -12.37
C ASP A 99 11.92 21.70 -12.12
N GLN A 100 12.68 21.10 -11.22
CA GLN A 100 14.09 21.40 -11.01
C GLN A 100 14.99 20.55 -11.92
N PRO A 101 15.88 21.17 -12.71
CA PRO A 101 16.80 20.43 -13.60
C PRO A 101 17.66 19.42 -12.84
N GLY A 102 17.74 18.18 -13.36
CA GLY A 102 18.55 17.10 -12.79
C GLY A 102 17.98 16.44 -11.54
N THR A 103 16.83 16.92 -11.04
CA THR A 103 16.19 16.40 -9.83
C THR A 103 15.03 15.47 -10.19
N SER A 104 14.97 14.31 -9.54
CA SER A 104 13.85 13.37 -9.63
C SER A 104 13.30 13.07 -8.24
N TYR A 105 12.00 12.81 -8.17
CA TYR A 105 11.29 12.43 -6.96
C TYR A 105 11.11 10.90 -6.93
N TYR A 106 11.80 10.27 -5.98
CA TYR A 106 11.74 8.84 -5.71
C TYR A 106 10.65 8.61 -4.67
N PHE A 107 9.59 7.88 -5.00
CA PHE A 107 8.37 7.90 -4.21
C PHE A 107 7.77 6.51 -3.98
N SER A 108 6.96 6.43 -2.93
CA SER A 108 6.01 5.35 -2.68
C SER A 108 4.61 5.94 -2.57
N VAL A 109 3.59 5.13 -2.84
CA VAL A 109 2.19 5.51 -2.59
C VAL A 109 1.94 5.37 -1.10
N ALA A 110 1.78 6.51 -0.42
CA ALA A 110 1.57 6.56 1.03
C ALA A 110 0.09 6.39 1.39
N ASP A 111 -0.81 6.93 0.56
CA ASP A 111 -2.26 6.80 0.73
C ASP A 111 -2.92 6.80 -0.65
N ASN A 112 -3.69 5.74 -0.94
CA ASN A 112 -4.40 5.56 -2.19
C ASN A 112 -5.90 5.78 -1.98
N GLN A 113 -6.37 7.00 -2.26
CA GLN A 113 -7.78 7.38 -2.22
C GLN A 113 -8.32 7.64 -3.62
N PHE A 114 -7.64 7.13 -4.65
CA PHE A 114 -8.11 7.19 -6.03
C PHE A 114 -9.44 6.47 -6.13
N ASP A 115 -10.41 7.09 -6.77
CA ASP A 115 -11.72 6.50 -7.00
C ASP A 115 -12.25 7.05 -8.33
N PRO A 116 -12.42 6.19 -9.36
CA PRO A 116 -12.89 6.61 -10.67
C PRO A 116 -14.37 7.02 -10.68
N CYS A 117 -15.10 6.75 -9.60
CA CYS A 117 -16.55 6.94 -9.49
C CYS A 117 -16.96 8.23 -8.78
N VAL A 118 -15.99 9.03 -8.32
CA VAL A 118 -16.24 10.32 -7.67
C VAL A 118 -15.64 11.46 -8.48
N GLU A 119 -16.19 12.65 -8.29
CA GLU A 119 -15.78 13.82 -9.09
C GLU A 119 -14.37 14.30 -8.76
N LEU A 120 -13.91 14.15 -7.52
CA LEU A 120 -12.53 14.44 -7.11
C LEU A 120 -12.01 13.34 -6.18
N SER A 121 -10.90 12.71 -6.57
CA SER A 121 -10.16 11.74 -5.76
C SER A 121 -8.66 12.09 -5.74
N TRP A 122 -7.87 11.42 -4.88
CA TRP A 122 -6.47 11.78 -4.71
C TRP A 122 -5.58 10.58 -4.38
N VAL A 123 -4.28 10.75 -4.61
CA VAL A 123 -3.23 9.85 -4.15
C VAL A 123 -2.16 10.69 -3.47
N THR A 124 -1.76 10.28 -2.27
CA THR A 124 -0.63 10.89 -1.56
C THR A 124 0.63 10.10 -1.86
N LEU A 125 1.62 10.77 -2.44
CA LEU A 125 2.96 10.24 -2.65
C LEU A 125 3.86 10.67 -1.50
N SER A 126 4.76 9.79 -1.07
CA SER A 126 5.78 10.09 -0.07
C SER A 126 7.13 9.58 -0.54
N GLY A 127 8.17 10.39 -0.34
CA GLY A 127 9.45 10.10 -0.93
C GLY A 127 10.45 11.21 -0.73
N THR A 128 11.45 11.23 -1.57
CA THR A 128 12.62 12.10 -1.46
C THR A 128 13.06 12.57 -2.84
N ASN A 129 13.65 13.75 -2.90
CA ASN A 129 14.30 14.21 -4.13
C ASN A 129 15.73 13.71 -4.17
N GLY A 130 16.15 13.23 -5.35
CA GLY A 130 17.49 12.77 -5.63
C GLY A 130 17.92 13.13 -7.05
N ASN A 131 19.17 12.83 -7.37
CA ASN A 131 19.74 13.04 -8.69
C ASN A 131 20.01 11.68 -9.32
N ALA A 132 19.48 11.46 -10.50
CA ALA A 132 19.66 10.22 -11.23
C ALA A 132 21.16 9.91 -11.43
N GLY A 133 21.60 8.74 -10.97
CA GLY A 133 22.98 8.28 -11.13
C GLY A 133 24.02 8.93 -10.20
N GLN A 134 23.62 9.77 -9.25
CA GLN A 134 24.50 10.27 -8.19
C GLN A 134 24.02 9.86 -6.81
N ASP A 135 22.74 10.13 -6.50
CA ASP A 135 22.12 9.80 -5.21
C ASP A 135 20.64 9.49 -5.46
N ASP A 136 20.21 8.25 -5.20
CA ASP A 136 18.83 7.77 -5.37
C ASP A 136 17.85 8.33 -4.31
N GLY A 137 18.09 9.55 -3.83
CA GLY A 137 17.21 10.19 -2.86
C GLY A 137 17.26 9.55 -1.47
N ASN A 138 18.39 9.00 -1.01
CA ASN A 138 18.54 8.54 0.39
C ASN A 138 18.63 9.70 1.42
N GLY A 139 18.02 10.84 1.11
CA GLY A 139 17.96 12.00 1.99
C GLY A 139 17.05 11.75 3.19
N SER A 140 17.39 12.33 4.34
CA SER A 140 16.57 12.24 5.56
C SER A 140 15.30 13.12 5.53
N ARG A 141 15.12 13.90 4.46
CA ARG A 141 13.99 14.84 4.32
C ARG A 141 12.94 14.27 3.38
N PHE A 142 11.95 13.62 3.97
CA PHE A 142 10.76 13.17 3.25
C PHE A 142 9.87 14.37 2.87
N VAL A 143 9.46 14.37 1.61
CA VAL A 143 8.47 15.31 1.07
C VAL A 143 7.28 14.52 0.53
N HIS A 144 6.12 15.15 0.59
CA HIS A 144 4.86 14.59 0.13
C HIS A 144 4.28 15.43 -1.00
N ALA A 145 3.68 14.78 -1.98
CA ALA A 145 2.89 15.42 -3.02
C ALA A 145 1.51 14.76 -3.07
N VAL A 146 0.46 15.57 -3.24
CA VAL A 146 -0.90 15.07 -3.47
C VAL A 146 -1.23 15.23 -4.93
N VAL A 147 -1.53 14.10 -5.58
CA VAL A 147 -1.93 14.03 -6.98
C VAL A 147 -3.44 13.85 -7.02
N PHE A 148 -4.13 14.63 -7.85
CA PHE A 148 -5.59 14.64 -7.92
C PHE A 148 -6.12 14.02 -9.21
N PHE A 149 -7.33 13.47 -9.13
CA PHE A 149 -8.04 12.89 -10.26
C PHE A 149 -9.47 13.43 -10.34
N ALA A 150 -9.93 13.68 -11.56
CA ALA A 150 -11.33 13.94 -11.88
C ALA A 150 -11.94 12.67 -12.51
N GLY A 151 -12.61 11.84 -11.72
CA GLY A 151 -12.98 10.49 -12.15
C GLY A 151 -11.74 9.66 -12.50
N GLU A 152 -11.63 9.21 -13.75
CA GLU A 152 -10.48 8.45 -14.27
C GLU A 152 -9.30 9.35 -14.70
N GLU A 153 -9.54 10.66 -14.88
CA GLU A 153 -8.56 11.57 -15.47
C GLU A 153 -7.60 12.14 -14.44
N LEU A 154 -6.29 12.08 -14.75
CA LEU A 154 -5.25 12.69 -13.93
C LEU A 154 -5.27 14.22 -14.11
N ILE A 155 -5.37 14.96 -13.02
CA ILE A 155 -5.24 16.42 -13.04
C ILE A 155 -3.76 16.79 -13.00
N THR A 156 -3.25 17.34 -14.10
CA THR A 156 -1.85 17.77 -14.22
C THR A 156 -1.64 19.26 -14.04
N GLU A 157 -2.72 20.07 -14.00
CA GLU A 157 -2.66 21.51 -13.87
C GLU A 157 -3.54 22.01 -12.70
N PRO A 158 -2.97 22.72 -11.72
CA PRO A 158 -1.54 23.00 -11.57
C PRO A 158 -0.76 21.71 -11.24
N ALA A 159 0.49 21.64 -11.71
CA ALA A 159 1.34 20.47 -11.48
C ALA A 159 1.51 20.17 -9.98
N PRO A 160 1.40 18.90 -9.52
CA PRO A 160 1.43 18.57 -8.10
C PRO A 160 2.67 19.11 -7.40
N ARG A 161 2.47 19.74 -6.25
CA ARG A 161 3.52 20.41 -5.50
C ARG A 161 3.97 19.56 -4.31
N GLN A 162 5.27 19.57 -4.06
CA GLN A 162 5.87 18.87 -2.92
C GLN A 162 5.86 19.76 -1.67
N PHE A 163 5.66 19.15 -0.51
CA PHE A 163 5.72 19.81 0.78
C PHE A 163 6.53 18.97 1.77
N ASN A 164 7.25 19.64 2.66
CA ASN A 164 7.92 18.98 3.77
C ASN A 164 6.87 18.48 4.78
N GLY A 165 7.14 17.31 5.34
CA GLY A 165 6.31 16.72 6.39
C GLY A 165 4.98 16.16 5.89
N THR A 166 4.19 15.60 6.81
CA THR A 166 3.03 14.79 6.46
C THR A 166 1.89 15.64 5.90
N ALA A 167 1.31 15.19 4.79
CA ALA A 167 0.04 15.70 4.28
C ALA A 167 -1.10 14.92 4.94
N ALA A 168 -1.97 15.60 5.69
CA ALA A 168 -3.26 15.07 6.08
C ALA A 168 -4.31 15.56 5.07
N VAL A 169 -5.07 14.64 4.48
CA VAL A 169 -6.04 14.97 3.43
C VAL A 169 -7.44 14.61 3.91
N GLU A 170 -8.34 15.58 3.89
CA GLU A 170 -9.71 15.43 4.35
C GLU A 170 -10.69 15.82 3.25
N ARG A 171 -11.63 14.91 2.93
CA ARG A 171 -12.71 15.20 1.98
C ARG A 171 -13.74 16.12 2.65
N ILE A 172 -14.06 17.24 1.98
CA ILE A 172 -15.18 18.10 2.38
C ILE A 172 -16.47 17.64 1.70
N ASP A 173 -16.42 17.48 0.37
CA ASP A 173 -17.55 17.05 -0.45
C ASP A 173 -17.06 16.32 -1.72
N ALA A 174 -17.94 16.16 -2.73
CA ALA A 174 -17.63 15.47 -3.97
C ALA A 174 -16.53 16.16 -4.80
N ARG A 175 -16.39 17.49 -4.71
CA ARG A 175 -15.46 18.31 -5.51
C ARG A 175 -14.42 19.06 -4.68
N SER A 176 -14.47 18.96 -3.36
CA SER A 176 -13.61 19.74 -2.46
C SER A 176 -12.89 18.88 -1.45
N ILE A 177 -11.58 19.12 -1.30
CA ILE A 177 -10.67 18.42 -0.40
C ILE A 177 -9.79 19.44 0.31
N THR A 178 -9.55 19.27 1.60
CA THR A 178 -8.53 20.02 2.33
C THR A 178 -7.26 19.19 2.44
N VAL A 179 -6.14 19.77 2.00
CA VAL A 179 -4.80 19.23 2.27
C VAL A 179 -4.15 20.08 3.35
N THR A 180 -3.85 19.46 4.49
CA THR A 180 -3.14 20.09 5.59
C THR A 180 -1.70 19.64 5.59
N HIS A 181 -0.79 20.56 5.29
CA HIS A 181 0.65 20.32 5.33
C HIS A 181 1.17 20.63 6.72
N ARG A 182 1.77 19.63 7.37
CA ARG A 182 2.37 19.74 8.69
C ARG A 182 3.90 19.74 8.56
N ASP A 183 4.52 20.88 8.83
CA ASP A 183 5.97 20.98 9.00
C ASP A 183 6.28 21.02 10.50
N THR A 184 7.22 20.18 10.95
CA THR A 184 7.62 20.09 12.36
C THR A 184 9.12 20.26 12.46
N ASP A 185 9.55 21.33 13.12
CA ASP A 185 10.95 21.61 13.41
C ASP A 185 11.18 21.80 14.92
N GLU A 186 12.40 22.20 15.31
CA GLU A 186 12.76 22.47 16.71
C GLU A 186 11.95 23.63 17.33
N ARG A 187 11.31 24.47 16.51
CA ARG A 187 10.56 25.66 16.93
C ARG A 187 9.06 25.39 17.09
N GLY A 188 8.56 24.29 16.54
CA GLY A 188 7.19 23.85 16.72
C GLY A 188 6.64 23.13 15.50
N THR A 189 5.32 22.94 15.49
CA THR A 189 4.60 22.39 14.34
C THR A 189 3.79 23.49 13.68
N GLU A 190 4.07 23.75 12.40
CA GLU A 190 3.30 24.67 11.57
C GLU A 190 2.37 23.89 10.65
N THR A 191 1.09 24.25 10.66
CA THR A 191 0.08 23.64 9.78
C THR A 191 -0.49 24.69 8.83
N ALA A 192 -0.49 24.39 7.54
CA ALA A 192 -1.18 25.20 6.54
C ALA A 192 -2.23 24.33 5.81
N PRO A 193 -3.53 24.49 6.14
CA PRO A 193 -4.61 23.86 5.40
C PRO A 193 -4.86 24.62 4.09
N ILE A 194 -5.01 23.87 3.01
CA ILE A 194 -5.34 24.40 1.67
C ILE A 194 -6.58 23.63 1.20
N THR A 195 -7.64 24.36 0.90
CA THR A 195 -8.81 23.75 0.27
C THR A 195 -8.67 23.78 -1.24
N TYR A 196 -8.61 22.59 -1.84
CA TYR A 196 -8.67 22.39 -3.27
C TYR A 196 -10.11 22.11 -3.70
N THR A 197 -10.57 22.78 -4.76
CA THR A 197 -11.92 22.61 -5.32
C THR A 197 -11.84 22.41 -6.83
N LEU A 198 -12.50 21.39 -7.35
CA LEU A 198 -12.65 21.15 -8.77
C LEU A 198 -13.81 21.98 -9.35
N ALA A 199 -13.48 22.93 -10.24
CA ALA A 199 -14.45 23.79 -10.92
C ALA A 199 -14.12 23.85 -12.41
N GLU A 200 -15.10 23.58 -13.27
CA GLU A 200 -14.95 23.63 -14.74
C GLU A 200 -13.77 22.78 -15.27
N GLY A 201 -13.48 21.64 -14.61
CA GLY A 201 -12.35 20.77 -14.96
C GLY A 201 -10.98 21.28 -14.49
N GLN A 202 -10.93 22.38 -13.75
CA GLN A 202 -9.71 22.96 -13.19
C GLN A 202 -9.68 22.82 -11.67
N LEU A 203 -8.51 22.49 -11.14
CA LEU A 203 -8.30 22.45 -9.70
C LEU A 203 -7.90 23.82 -9.18
N LEU A 204 -8.75 24.41 -8.35
CA LEU A 204 -8.53 25.69 -7.70
C LEU A 204 -8.07 25.46 -6.26
N GLY A 205 -7.20 26.31 -5.72
CA GLY A 205 -6.79 26.21 -4.31
C GLY A 205 -5.43 26.83 -4.03
N GLU A 206 -4.51 26.78 -4.99
CA GLU A 206 -3.12 27.22 -4.81
C GLU A 206 -2.95 28.69 -4.40
N GLY A 207 -3.90 29.56 -4.72
CA GLY A 207 -3.86 30.96 -4.28
C GLY A 207 -3.86 31.14 -2.75
N GLN A 208 -4.31 30.12 -2.01
CA GLN A 208 -4.31 30.09 -0.54
C GLN A 208 -2.92 29.81 0.05
N LEU A 209 -1.96 29.35 -0.76
CA LEU A 209 -0.62 29.03 -0.29
C LEU A 209 0.08 30.28 0.29
N PRO A 210 0.69 30.14 1.47
CA PRO A 210 1.65 31.11 2.00
C PRO A 210 2.77 31.39 0.97
N PRO A 211 3.27 32.63 0.87
CA PRO A 211 4.27 33.01 -0.14
C PRO A 211 5.52 32.12 -0.16
N ASP A 212 6.03 31.75 1.02
CA ASP A 212 7.19 30.89 1.22
C ASP A 212 7.01 29.46 0.69
N ARG A 213 5.77 29.01 0.51
CA ARG A 213 5.44 27.67 0.00
C ARG A 213 5.08 27.65 -1.48
N ARG A 214 4.95 28.82 -2.13
CA ARG A 214 4.62 28.94 -3.57
C ARG A 214 5.78 28.57 -4.48
N ASP A 215 6.99 28.52 -3.94
CA ASP A 215 8.22 28.21 -4.68
C ASP A 215 8.71 26.77 -4.43
N ASN A 216 7.92 25.94 -3.72
CA ASN A 216 8.27 24.54 -3.53
C ASN A 216 8.32 23.79 -4.86
N VAL A 217 9.19 22.77 -4.93
CA VAL A 217 9.35 21.87 -6.07
C VAL A 217 8.02 21.29 -6.54
N ARG A 218 7.83 21.20 -7.85
CA ARG A 218 6.68 20.54 -8.48
C ARG A 218 7.10 19.28 -9.21
N LEU A 219 6.17 18.33 -9.29
CA LEU A 219 6.31 17.16 -10.15
C LEU A 219 6.16 17.60 -11.61
N ASP A 220 7.04 17.13 -12.47
CA ASP A 220 6.94 17.31 -13.90
C ASP A 220 6.32 16.07 -14.54
N LEU A 221 5.00 16.14 -14.75
CA LEU A 221 4.20 15.08 -15.38
C LEU A 221 4.21 15.18 -16.92
N THR A 222 5.03 16.05 -17.50
CA THR A 222 5.22 16.16 -18.96
C THR A 222 6.43 15.35 -19.44
N ARG A 223 7.30 14.92 -18.52
CA ARG A 223 8.47 14.07 -18.79
C ARG A 223 8.23 12.65 -18.29
N ALA A 224 8.69 11.68 -19.06
CA ALA A 224 8.71 10.28 -18.66
C ALA A 224 9.69 10.07 -17.50
N GLY A 225 9.34 9.18 -16.59
CA GLY A 225 10.30 8.59 -15.66
C GLY A 225 11.26 7.63 -16.38
N PRO A 226 12.29 7.13 -15.68
CA PRO A 226 13.09 6.01 -16.19
C PRO A 226 12.20 4.79 -16.44
N PRO A 227 12.61 3.88 -17.35
CA PRO A 227 11.85 2.66 -17.62
C PRO A 227 11.74 1.82 -16.34
N ALA A 228 10.55 1.27 -16.10
CA ALA A 228 10.33 0.34 -15.01
C ALA A 228 10.97 -1.02 -15.32
N GLU A 229 11.56 -1.65 -14.31
CA GLU A 229 11.98 -3.06 -14.40
C GLU A 229 10.80 -3.97 -14.02
N GLY A 230 10.54 -4.97 -14.87
CA GLY A 230 9.51 -5.98 -14.62
C GLY A 230 8.09 -5.55 -15.01
N ALA A 231 7.13 -6.40 -14.66
CA ALA A 231 5.71 -6.19 -14.92
C ALA A 231 5.11 -5.12 -13.97
N PRO A 232 4.08 -4.38 -14.41
CA PRO A 232 3.40 -3.40 -13.57
C PRO A 232 2.79 -4.01 -12.31
N ARG A 233 2.91 -3.30 -11.17
CA ARG A 233 2.32 -3.70 -9.89
C ARG A 233 0.91 -3.17 -9.73
N PRO A 234 -0.05 -3.98 -9.25
CA PRO A 234 -1.38 -3.47 -8.94
C PRO A 234 -1.37 -2.62 -7.68
N TYR A 235 -2.20 -1.58 -7.66
CA TYR A 235 -2.38 -0.70 -6.51
C TYR A 235 -3.83 -0.67 -6.01
N GLY A 236 -4.78 -1.18 -6.79
CA GLY A 236 -6.20 -1.00 -6.55
C GLY A 236 -6.64 0.46 -6.61
N ASN A 237 -7.77 0.75 -5.98
CA ASN A 237 -8.34 2.06 -5.74
C ASN A 237 -8.99 2.08 -4.35
N ALA A 238 -9.67 3.15 -3.96
CA ALA A 238 -10.27 3.33 -2.64
C ALA A 238 -11.35 2.27 -2.31
N ASN A 239 -12.02 1.74 -3.33
CA ASN A 239 -13.15 0.82 -3.20
C ASN A 239 -12.85 -0.60 -3.70
N TYR A 240 -11.72 -0.80 -4.37
CA TYR A 240 -11.34 -2.07 -4.99
C TYR A 240 -9.87 -2.36 -4.76
N ARG A 241 -9.57 -3.58 -4.33
CA ARG A 241 -8.21 -4.12 -4.30
C ARG A 241 -8.20 -5.45 -5.04
N PRO A 242 -7.14 -5.76 -5.79
CA PRO A 242 -7.01 -7.06 -6.44
C PRO A 242 -6.56 -8.18 -5.46
N TRP A 243 -6.42 -7.84 -4.18
CA TRP A 243 -6.24 -8.75 -3.06
C TRP A 243 -7.35 -8.53 -2.04
N ASP A 244 -7.71 -9.59 -1.32
CA ASP A 244 -8.76 -9.56 -0.30
C ASP A 244 -8.20 -9.02 1.02
N GLU A 245 -6.95 -9.37 1.34
CA GLU A 245 -6.32 -9.03 2.62
C GLU A 245 -4.87 -8.58 2.48
N GLU A 246 -4.42 -7.78 3.45
CA GLU A 246 -3.05 -7.29 3.51
C GLU A 246 -2.44 -7.62 4.87
N ARG A 247 -1.16 -8.02 4.87
CA ARG A 247 -0.41 -8.33 6.08
C ARG A 247 0.98 -7.67 6.06
N PRO A 248 1.51 -7.28 7.23
CA PRO A 248 2.82 -6.65 7.29
C PRO A 248 3.95 -7.63 6.95
N MET A 249 4.99 -7.11 6.33
CA MET A 249 6.29 -7.77 6.17
C MET A 249 6.98 -8.03 7.53
N GLY A 250 8.04 -8.84 7.54
CA GLY A 250 8.88 -9.02 8.72
C GLY A 250 8.38 -10.06 9.73
N ARG A 251 7.45 -10.93 9.33
CA ARG A 251 6.82 -11.94 10.19
C ARG A 251 6.76 -13.30 9.51
N GLN A 252 6.50 -14.35 10.27
CA GLN A 252 6.17 -15.67 9.73
C GLN A 252 4.66 -15.85 9.76
N TYR A 253 4.10 -16.42 8.69
CA TYR A 253 2.67 -16.67 8.57
C TYR A 253 2.43 -18.14 8.25
N SER A 254 1.45 -18.73 8.92
CA SER A 254 0.93 -20.04 8.52
C SER A 254 -0.14 -19.85 7.44
N LEU A 255 -0.31 -20.83 6.57
CA LEU A 255 -1.45 -20.92 5.65
C LEU A 255 -1.84 -22.39 5.44
N MET A 256 -3.09 -22.64 5.03
CA MET A 256 -3.54 -23.96 4.62
C MET A 256 -3.23 -24.17 3.14
N MET A 257 -2.62 -25.30 2.84
CA MET A 257 -2.35 -25.82 1.50
C MET A 257 -3.12 -27.13 1.37
N GLY A 258 -4.39 -27.00 1.02
CA GLY A 258 -5.39 -28.06 1.20
C GLY A 258 -5.55 -28.45 2.66
N GLU A 259 -5.39 -29.73 2.98
CA GLU A 259 -5.46 -30.23 4.37
C GLU A 259 -4.16 -30.01 5.17
N GLU A 260 -3.07 -29.59 4.51
CA GLU A 260 -1.76 -29.42 5.13
C GLU A 260 -1.53 -27.99 5.59
N LYS A 261 -1.03 -27.82 6.82
CA LYS A 261 -0.59 -26.51 7.34
C LYS A 261 0.87 -26.28 6.97
N ILE A 262 1.16 -25.20 6.25
CA ILE A 262 2.52 -24.75 5.96
C ILE A 262 2.78 -23.38 6.57
N THR A 263 4.05 -23.06 6.83
CA THR A 263 4.48 -21.74 7.32
C THR A 263 5.48 -21.12 6.37
N CYS A 264 5.26 -19.89 5.93
CA CYS A 264 6.17 -19.13 5.09
C CYS A 264 6.84 -17.99 5.87
N ASP A 265 8.13 -17.80 5.64
CA ASP A 265 8.98 -16.89 6.39
C ASP A 265 9.20 -15.56 5.67
N PHE A 266 8.36 -14.58 5.97
CA PHE A 266 8.52 -13.19 5.52
C PHE A 266 9.37 -12.35 6.47
N ALA A 267 9.87 -12.92 7.57
CA ALA A 267 10.80 -12.25 8.47
C ALA A 267 12.21 -12.22 7.88
N LEU A 268 12.59 -13.28 7.17
CA LEU A 268 13.87 -13.41 6.49
C LEU A 268 13.80 -13.08 4.98
N PHE A 269 12.62 -12.74 4.46
CA PHE A 269 12.48 -12.36 3.05
C PHE A 269 13.18 -11.03 2.77
N ASN A 270 14.15 -11.07 1.87
CA ASN A 270 15.01 -9.95 1.50
C ASN A 270 14.71 -9.43 0.08
N GLY A 271 13.52 -9.73 -0.46
CA GLY A 271 13.17 -9.46 -1.86
C GLY A 271 13.66 -10.52 -2.85
N VAL A 272 14.40 -11.53 -2.39
CA VAL A 272 15.00 -12.56 -3.26
C VAL A 272 14.40 -13.93 -2.98
N GLN A 273 14.53 -14.42 -1.76
CA GLN A 273 14.17 -15.80 -1.43
C GLN A 273 13.14 -15.86 -0.31
N LEU A 274 11.99 -16.47 -0.62
CA LEU A 274 10.98 -16.84 0.37
C LEU A 274 11.13 -18.33 0.71
N VAL A 275 11.04 -18.67 2.00
CA VAL A 275 11.13 -20.06 2.45
C VAL A 275 9.82 -20.46 3.11
N CYS A 276 9.24 -21.57 2.64
CA CYS A 276 8.06 -22.18 3.22
C CYS A 276 8.41 -23.56 3.78
N TYR A 277 7.74 -23.95 4.85
CA TYR A 277 7.99 -25.16 5.62
C TYR A 277 6.68 -25.90 5.86
N SER A 278 6.74 -27.23 5.80
CA SER A 278 5.76 -28.10 6.48
C SER A 278 6.38 -28.63 7.76
N GLU A 279 5.66 -28.49 8.87
CA GLU A 279 6.10 -28.97 10.17
C GLU A 279 5.78 -30.46 10.36
N THR A 280 4.62 -30.90 9.88
CA THR A 280 4.03 -32.21 10.18
C THR A 280 4.20 -33.23 9.06
N SER A 281 4.52 -32.77 7.84
CA SER A 281 4.53 -33.62 6.65
C SER A 281 5.70 -33.28 5.72
N THR A 282 5.88 -34.11 4.69
CA THR A 282 6.80 -33.85 3.58
C THR A 282 5.98 -33.76 2.28
N PRO A 283 5.28 -32.65 2.02
CA PRO A 283 4.32 -32.61 0.93
C PRO A 283 4.97 -32.44 -0.44
N TRP A 284 6.21 -31.96 -0.54
CA TRP A 284 6.80 -31.55 -1.82
C TRP A 284 7.78 -32.59 -2.39
N PRO A 285 7.89 -32.72 -3.71
CA PRO A 285 8.93 -33.55 -4.33
C PRO A 285 10.30 -32.90 -4.15
N ARG A 286 11.37 -33.69 -3.93
CA ARG A 286 12.76 -33.20 -3.90
C ARG A 286 13.26 -32.72 -5.27
N THR A 287 13.89 -31.55 -5.32
CA THR A 287 14.45 -30.98 -6.56
C THR A 287 15.91 -31.38 -6.85
N ARG A 288 16.60 -32.06 -5.92
CA ARG A 288 18.00 -32.48 -6.13
C ARG A 288 18.04 -33.83 -6.85
N GLU A 289 18.41 -33.81 -8.13
CA GLU A 289 18.63 -35.00 -8.96
C GLU A 289 19.87 -35.78 -8.51
N ILE A 290 19.72 -36.67 -7.53
CA ILE A 290 20.53 -37.89 -7.51
C ILE A 290 19.67 -38.94 -8.25
N PRO A 291 20.17 -39.61 -9.30
CA PRO A 291 19.37 -40.55 -10.11
C PRO A 291 18.63 -41.63 -9.31
N GLU A 292 19.09 -41.93 -8.10
CA GLU A 292 18.51 -42.91 -7.17
C GLU A 292 17.44 -42.33 -6.21
N GLU A 293 17.26 -41.00 -6.13
CA GLU A 293 16.31 -40.33 -5.21
C GLU A 293 15.10 -39.69 -5.91
N LYS A 294 14.84 -40.06 -7.18
CA LYS A 294 13.66 -39.59 -7.91
C LYS A 294 12.39 -40.09 -7.21
N GLY A 295 11.64 -39.18 -6.58
CA GLY A 295 10.42 -39.49 -5.82
C GLY A 295 10.56 -39.43 -4.29
N THR A 296 11.59 -38.79 -3.75
CA THR A 296 11.70 -38.53 -2.30
C THR A 296 11.00 -37.23 -1.90
N SER A 297 10.34 -37.25 -0.75
CA SER A 297 9.55 -36.13 -0.23
C SER A 297 10.37 -35.11 0.57
N ALA A 298 9.92 -33.85 0.59
CA ALA A 298 10.57 -32.70 1.21
C ALA A 298 9.58 -31.87 2.04
N ASN A 299 10.07 -31.21 3.08
CA ASN A 299 9.28 -30.36 3.98
C ASN A 299 9.74 -28.90 4.00
N ILE A 300 10.69 -28.52 3.14
CA ILE A 300 11.16 -27.13 2.97
C ILE A 300 11.13 -26.81 1.49
N ALA A 301 10.48 -25.70 1.11
CA ALA A 301 10.47 -25.13 -0.23
C ALA A 301 11.12 -23.74 -0.19
N ARG A 302 12.13 -23.52 -1.04
CA ARG A 302 12.81 -22.23 -1.22
C ARG A 302 12.47 -21.68 -2.58
N LEU A 303 11.77 -20.54 -2.60
CA LEU A 303 11.27 -19.86 -3.79
C LEU A 303 12.22 -18.69 -4.13
N ASN A 304 12.85 -18.69 -5.30
CA ASN A 304 13.77 -17.63 -5.75
C ASN A 304 13.14 -16.65 -6.76
N PHE A 305 12.71 -15.49 -6.27
CA PHE A 305 12.11 -14.42 -7.07
C PHE A 305 13.13 -13.60 -7.89
N GLN A 306 14.42 -14.01 -7.93
CA GLN A 306 15.45 -13.45 -8.82
C GLN A 306 16.10 -14.51 -9.71
N ASP A 307 16.83 -14.10 -10.75
CA ASP A 307 17.49 -15.04 -11.63
C ASP A 307 18.60 -15.84 -10.90
N PRO A 308 18.66 -17.18 -11.05
CA PRO A 308 17.74 -18.02 -11.83
C PRO A 308 16.40 -18.24 -11.12
N TRP A 309 15.30 -18.07 -11.85
CA TRP A 309 13.95 -18.36 -11.37
C TRP A 309 13.77 -19.87 -11.13
N GLU A 310 13.88 -20.28 -9.88
CA GLU A 310 13.80 -21.70 -9.52
C GLU A 310 13.15 -21.89 -8.16
N ILE A 311 12.69 -23.12 -7.93
CA ILE A 311 12.29 -23.63 -6.63
C ILE A 311 13.28 -24.72 -6.22
N ARG A 312 13.72 -24.68 -4.96
CA ARG A 312 14.53 -25.74 -4.37
C ARG A 312 13.82 -26.34 -3.17
N THR A 313 13.61 -27.64 -3.20
CA THR A 313 13.01 -28.36 -2.07
C THR A 313 14.06 -29.22 -1.38
N SER A 314 13.95 -29.31 -0.05
CA SER A 314 14.87 -30.07 0.78
C SER A 314 14.18 -30.61 2.02
N THR A 315 14.80 -31.62 2.64
CA THR A 315 14.38 -32.09 3.96
C THR A 315 15.22 -31.39 5.02
N GLY A 316 14.59 -30.92 6.09
CA GLY A 316 15.29 -30.32 7.21
C GLY A 316 14.38 -30.11 8.40
N THR A 317 14.95 -29.57 9.48
CA THR A 317 14.18 -29.26 10.69
C THR A 317 13.46 -27.92 10.51
N PHE A 318 12.19 -27.87 10.89
CA PHE A 318 11.48 -26.61 11.01
C PHE A 318 12.15 -25.74 12.10
N PRO A 319 12.49 -24.46 11.84
CA PRO A 319 13.26 -23.65 12.80
C PRO A 319 12.57 -23.39 14.14
N ALA A 320 11.25 -23.47 14.20
CA ALA A 320 10.46 -23.08 15.36
C ALA A 320 9.26 -24.02 15.61
N PRO A 321 9.49 -25.32 15.89
CA PRO A 321 8.43 -26.30 16.07
C PRO A 321 7.53 -25.97 17.26
N GLY A 322 6.22 -26.20 17.08
CA GLY A 322 5.17 -25.89 18.06
C GLY A 322 4.87 -24.41 18.21
N SER A 323 5.41 -23.53 17.35
CA SER A 323 5.09 -22.11 17.39
C SER A 323 3.77 -21.83 16.68
N ASP A 324 2.93 -21.02 17.32
CA ASP A 324 1.69 -20.54 16.72
C ASP A 324 1.95 -19.23 15.97
N PHE A 325 2.09 -19.34 14.66
CA PHE A 325 2.13 -18.19 13.75
C PHE A 325 0.73 -17.76 13.34
N GLU A 326 0.58 -16.48 13.01
CA GLU A 326 -0.69 -15.96 12.50
C GLU A 326 -1.12 -16.74 11.25
N MET A 327 -2.39 -17.16 11.26
CA MET A 327 -2.99 -17.98 10.22
C MET A 327 -3.57 -17.07 9.13
N LEU A 328 -3.08 -17.20 7.90
CA LEU A 328 -3.68 -16.54 6.75
C LEU A 328 -5.04 -17.16 6.43
N PRO A 329 -6.02 -16.36 5.98
CA PRO A 329 -7.34 -16.86 5.62
C PRO A 329 -7.28 -17.76 4.38
N GLY A 330 -7.96 -18.90 4.45
CA GLY A 330 -8.22 -19.75 3.30
C GLY A 330 -9.22 -19.11 2.34
N GLY A 331 -9.18 -19.49 1.06
CA GLY A 331 -10.15 -18.97 0.09
C GLY A 331 -9.93 -17.52 -0.31
N SER A 332 -8.72 -16.98 -0.13
CA SER A 332 -8.43 -15.55 -0.32
C SER A 332 -7.12 -15.31 -1.07
N VAL A 333 -6.93 -14.07 -1.54
CA VAL A 333 -5.64 -13.54 -1.97
C VAL A 333 -5.12 -12.58 -0.90
N THR A 334 -4.01 -12.94 -0.26
CA THR A 334 -3.34 -12.09 0.73
C THR A 334 -2.10 -11.45 0.12
N ARG A 335 -1.97 -10.12 0.25
CA ARG A 335 -0.75 -9.37 -0.09
C ARG A 335 0.16 -9.20 1.13
N ILE A 336 1.45 -9.50 0.97
CA ILE A 336 2.51 -9.31 1.97
C ILE A 336 3.70 -8.65 1.28
N GLY A 337 3.83 -7.34 1.43
CA GLY A 337 4.81 -6.56 0.65
C GLY A 337 4.53 -6.63 -0.85
N ASP A 338 5.49 -7.17 -1.61
CA ASP A 338 5.40 -7.39 -3.06
C ASP A 338 4.93 -8.82 -3.43
N ILE A 339 4.71 -9.68 -2.44
CA ILE A 339 4.27 -11.06 -2.63
C ILE A 339 2.76 -11.16 -2.42
N PHE A 340 2.13 -12.01 -3.21
CA PHE A 340 0.73 -12.38 -3.13
C PHE A 340 0.64 -13.90 -2.92
N ILE A 341 -0.22 -14.29 -1.98
CA ILE A 341 -0.52 -15.69 -1.68
C ILE A 341 -2.00 -15.91 -2.00
N ASP A 342 -2.26 -16.77 -2.97
CA ASP A 342 -3.60 -17.16 -3.40
C ASP A 342 -3.91 -18.56 -2.86
N THR A 343 -4.80 -18.61 -1.86
CA THR A 343 -5.25 -19.81 -1.14
C THR A 343 -6.64 -20.28 -1.58
N ARG A 344 -7.12 -19.81 -2.75
CA ARG A 344 -8.45 -20.17 -3.28
C ARG A 344 -8.55 -21.61 -3.81
N SER A 345 -7.43 -22.32 -3.87
CA SER A 345 -7.36 -23.71 -4.31
C SER A 345 -6.48 -24.53 -3.37
N GLU A 346 -6.58 -25.85 -3.45
CA GLU A 346 -5.75 -26.80 -2.70
C GLU A 346 -4.25 -26.63 -3.01
N VAL A 347 -3.93 -26.14 -4.21
CA VAL A 347 -2.58 -25.74 -4.61
C VAL A 347 -2.45 -24.24 -4.39
N VAL A 348 -1.59 -23.86 -3.46
CA VAL A 348 -1.32 -22.47 -3.13
C VAL A 348 -0.44 -21.89 -4.22
N LYS A 349 -0.84 -20.73 -4.74
CA LYS A 349 -0.02 -19.95 -5.66
C LYS A 349 0.63 -18.79 -4.91
N ILE A 350 1.95 -18.77 -4.88
CA ILE A 350 2.75 -17.72 -4.25
C ILE A 350 3.52 -16.99 -5.34
N HIS A 351 3.37 -15.69 -5.42
CA HIS A 351 3.88 -14.94 -6.56
C HIS A 351 4.20 -13.49 -6.26
N ASP A 352 5.11 -12.90 -7.03
CA ASP A 352 5.19 -11.46 -7.22
C ASP A 352 4.48 -11.09 -8.53
N VAL A 353 4.85 -9.97 -9.15
CA VAL A 353 4.31 -9.53 -10.45
C VAL A 353 5.02 -10.14 -11.65
N ASN A 354 6.21 -10.71 -11.46
CA ASN A 354 7.07 -11.25 -12.50
C ASN A 354 7.06 -12.79 -12.54
N ARG A 355 6.85 -13.44 -11.40
CA ARG A 355 7.17 -14.83 -11.14
C ARG A 355 6.15 -15.45 -10.18
N ALA A 356 5.82 -16.69 -10.43
CA ALA A 356 4.89 -17.44 -9.60
C ALA A 356 5.38 -18.87 -9.32
N TYR A 357 4.91 -19.40 -8.20
CA TYR A 357 5.17 -20.75 -7.73
C TYR A 357 3.88 -21.42 -7.32
N LEU A 358 3.76 -22.71 -7.63
CA LEU A 358 2.70 -23.56 -7.13
C LEU A 358 3.26 -24.49 -6.05
N LEU A 359 2.60 -24.50 -4.89
CA LEU A 359 2.86 -25.40 -3.78
C LEU A 359 1.59 -26.22 -3.47
N GLY A 360 1.71 -27.53 -3.50
CA GLY A 360 0.64 -28.47 -3.15
C GLY A 360 1.22 -29.82 -2.76
N GLU A 361 0.38 -30.77 -2.35
CA GLU A 361 0.83 -32.15 -2.17
C GLU A 361 1.32 -32.72 -3.52
N GLY A 362 2.59 -33.14 -3.56
CA GLY A 362 3.26 -33.59 -4.77
C GLY A 362 3.62 -32.48 -5.77
N VAL A 363 3.31 -31.21 -5.48
CA VAL A 363 3.47 -30.07 -6.40
C VAL A 363 4.42 -29.03 -5.80
N ALA A 364 5.51 -28.74 -6.51
CA ALA A 364 6.46 -27.69 -6.15
C ALA A 364 7.19 -27.24 -7.42
N GLU A 365 6.60 -26.30 -8.16
CA GLU A 365 7.12 -25.89 -9.47
C GLU A 365 6.93 -24.39 -9.75
N PRO A 366 7.84 -23.77 -10.52
CA PRO A 366 7.63 -22.42 -11.04
C PRO A 366 6.59 -22.46 -12.17
N VAL A 367 5.76 -21.42 -12.28
CA VAL A 367 4.76 -21.31 -13.35
C VAL A 367 4.79 -19.93 -14.00
N GLU A 368 4.80 -19.91 -15.34
CA GLU A 368 4.76 -18.67 -16.13
C GLU A 368 3.32 -18.16 -16.19
N VAL A 369 3.04 -17.09 -15.45
CA VAL A 369 1.77 -16.37 -15.57
C VAL A 369 2.00 -14.88 -15.29
N PRO A 370 1.40 -13.96 -16.09
CA PRO A 370 1.22 -12.61 -15.62
C PRO A 370 0.25 -12.68 -14.45
N THR A 371 0.72 -12.32 -13.27
CA THR A 371 -0.07 -12.51 -12.06
C THR A 371 -1.15 -11.47 -11.88
N PHE A 372 -1.06 -10.36 -12.62
CA PHE A 372 -2.15 -9.40 -12.82
C PHE A 372 -2.20 -8.97 -14.29
N GLN A 373 -3.40 -8.85 -14.85
CA GLN A 373 -3.62 -8.20 -16.14
C GLN A 373 -3.99 -6.75 -15.88
N LEU A 374 -3.06 -5.83 -16.16
CA LEU A 374 -3.25 -4.39 -15.98
C LEU A 374 -3.29 -3.71 -17.35
N ASP A 375 -4.23 -2.80 -17.52
CA ASP A 375 -4.43 -2.07 -18.78
C ASP A 375 -3.59 -0.78 -18.77
N THR A 376 -2.43 -0.83 -19.41
CA THR A 376 -1.53 0.32 -19.52
C THR A 376 -1.85 1.22 -20.72
N SER A 377 -2.93 0.97 -21.46
CA SER A 377 -3.27 1.77 -22.66
C SER A 377 -3.59 3.24 -22.35
N ARG A 378 -3.95 3.56 -21.11
CA ARG A 378 -4.19 4.94 -20.63
C ARG A 378 -2.91 5.67 -20.24
N HIS A 379 -1.74 5.04 -20.29
CA HIS A 379 -0.47 5.72 -19.99
C HIS A 379 -0.19 6.76 -21.08
N PRO A 380 0.25 7.99 -20.73
CA PRO A 380 0.59 9.01 -21.71
C PRO A 380 1.69 8.52 -22.67
N GLN A 381 1.49 8.76 -23.96
CA GLN A 381 2.40 8.28 -25.03
C GLN A 381 3.32 9.39 -25.57
N ASP A 382 3.01 10.64 -25.25
CA ASP A 382 3.63 11.86 -25.76
C ASP A 382 4.51 12.59 -24.73
N LEU A 383 4.98 11.86 -23.72
CA LEU A 383 5.90 12.39 -22.72
C LEU A 383 7.26 12.75 -23.34
N LEU A 384 7.81 13.87 -22.90
CA LEU A 384 9.20 14.22 -23.16
C LEU A 384 10.12 13.14 -22.57
N ARG A 385 11.23 12.86 -23.26
CA ARG A 385 12.17 11.84 -22.79
C ARG A 385 12.74 12.20 -21.43
N TRP A 386 13.02 11.17 -20.65
CA TRP A 386 13.79 11.31 -19.42
C TRP A 386 15.20 11.83 -19.74
N GLU A 387 15.57 12.94 -19.11
CA GLU A 387 16.93 13.48 -19.10
C GLU A 387 17.46 13.26 -17.68
N GLY A 388 18.23 12.19 -17.52
CA GLY A 388 18.89 11.82 -16.25
C GLY A 388 20.06 12.72 -15.92
#